data_AF-A0A537QZ10-F1
#
_entry.id   AF-A0A537QZ10-F1
#
_cell.length_a   1.000
_cell.length_b   1.000
_cell.length_c   1.000
_cell.angle_alpha   90.00
_cell.angle_beta   90.00
_cell.angle_gamma   90.00
#
_symmetry.space_group_name_H-M   'P 1'
#
loop_
_entity.id
_entity.type
_entity.pdbx_description
1 polymer ?
#
loop_
_entity_poly.entity_id
_entity_poly.type
_entity_poly.pdbx_seq_one_letter_code
_entity_poly.pdbx_strand_id
1 'polypeptide(L)'
;MENAGRAVADAVARRWPKQPALVLCGPGNNGGDGFVTARLLAERGWPVRVALLGSREALKGDAAAAAARWTGAVEPLAPAVIADAGLVRLSAYRESIF
;
A
#
# COMPACT_ATOMS: atom_id res chain seq x y z
N MET A 1 4.01 -12.84 0.27
CA MET A 1 3.56 -11.43 0.33
C MET A 1 3.72 -10.81 1.71
N GLU A 2 3.18 -11.42 2.78
CA GLU A 2 3.18 -10.83 4.14
C GLU A 2 4.55 -10.30 4.62
N ASN A 3 5.65 -11.00 4.33
CA ASN A 3 7.00 -10.57 4.71
C ASN A 3 7.44 -9.27 4.03
N ALA A 4 7.13 -9.10 2.73
CA ALA A 4 7.53 -7.92 1.96
C ALA A 4 6.73 -6.69 2.40
N GLY A 5 5.40 -6.80 2.49
CA GLY A 5 4.56 -5.72 3.01
C GLY A 5 4.91 -5.32 4.45
N ARG A 6 5.29 -6.29 5.30
CA ARG A 6 5.78 -6.03 6.68
C ARG A 6 7.10 -5.29 6.69
N ALA A 7 8.06 -5.69 5.86
CA ALA A 7 9.35 -4.99 5.76
C ALA A 7 9.17 -3.51 5.38
N VAL A 8 8.22 -3.21 4.48
CA VAL A 8 7.87 -1.83 4.11
C VAL A 8 7.22 -1.09 5.29
N ALA A 9 6.21 -1.69 5.95
CA ALA A 9 5.56 -1.07 7.11
C ALA A 9 6.55 -0.78 8.25
N ASP A 10 7.52 -1.67 8.47
CA ASP A 10 8.59 -1.50 9.45
C ASP A 10 9.56 -0.39 9.06
N ALA A 11 9.95 -0.31 7.79
CA ALA A 11 10.80 0.76 7.30
C ALA A 11 10.14 2.13 7.44
N VAL A 12 8.85 2.23 7.13
CA VAL A 12 8.07 3.47 7.30
C VAL A 12 7.98 3.85 8.78
N ALA A 13 7.59 2.92 9.64
CA ALA A 13 7.42 3.19 11.07
C ALA A 13 8.73 3.55 11.79
N ARG A 14 9.88 3.06 11.31
CA ARG A 14 11.19 3.45 11.85
C ARG A 14 11.64 4.84 11.40
N ARG A 15 11.28 5.24 10.18
CA ARG A 15 11.84 6.43 9.53
C ARG A 15 11.03 7.70 9.78
N TRP A 16 9.74 7.56 10.06
CA TRP A 16 8.81 8.68 10.23
C TRP A 16 7.94 8.53 11.49
N PRO A 17 7.58 9.64 12.16
CA PRO A 17 6.52 9.63 13.16
C PRO A 17 5.17 9.34 12.48
N LYS A 18 4.21 8.84 13.27
CA LYS A 18 2.83 8.59 12.82
C LYS A 18 2.26 9.86 12.20
N GLN A 19 1.87 9.76 10.93
CA GLN A 19 1.29 10.85 10.16
C GLN A 19 0.42 10.25 9.05
N PRO A 20 -0.45 11.05 8.38
CA PRO A 20 -1.23 10.58 7.25
C PRO A 20 -0.36 9.89 6.20
N ALA A 21 -0.72 8.66 5.84
CA ALA A 21 -0.02 7.86 4.84
C ALA A 21 -1.00 7.44 3.74
N LEU A 22 -0.60 7.63 2.49
CA LEU A 22 -1.32 7.13 1.32
C LEU A 22 -0.54 5.96 0.73
N VAL A 23 -1.15 4.79 0.74
CA VAL A 23 -0.60 3.60 0.08
C VAL A 23 -1.24 3.46 -1.28
N LEU A 24 -0.43 3.60 -2.32
CA LEU A 24 -0.86 3.30 -3.68
C LEU A 24 -0.74 1.78 -3.87
N CYS A 25 -1.67 1.16 -4.58
CA CYS A 25 -1.68 -0.27 -4.86
C CYS A 25 -1.89 -0.48 -6.36
N GLY A 26 -1.11 -1.37 -6.97
CA GLY A 26 -1.36 -1.88 -8.33
C GLY A 26 -2.26 -3.12 -8.33
N PRO A 27 -2.63 -3.65 -9.51
CA PRO A 27 -3.44 -4.88 -9.58
C PRO A 27 -2.64 -6.17 -9.34
N GLY A 28 -1.30 -6.10 -9.34
CA GLY A 28 -0.40 -7.26 -9.16
C GLY A 28 0.08 -7.46 -7.73
N ASN A 29 1.05 -8.37 -7.56
CA ASN A 29 1.61 -8.74 -6.26
C ASN A 29 2.16 -7.54 -5.46
N ASN A 30 2.75 -6.55 -6.14
CA ASN A 30 3.20 -5.30 -5.49
C ASN A 30 2.04 -4.52 -4.86
N GLY A 31 0.84 -4.57 -5.45
CA GLY A 31 -0.34 -3.98 -4.83
C GLY A 31 -0.81 -4.79 -3.62
N GLY A 32 -0.69 -6.10 -3.68
CA GLY A 32 -0.91 -6.96 -2.52
C GLY A 32 0.06 -6.67 -1.36
N ASP A 33 1.34 -6.44 -1.64
CA ASP A 33 2.30 -5.95 -0.65
C ASP A 33 1.87 -4.60 -0.07
N GLY A 34 1.38 -3.69 -0.92
CA GLY A 34 0.78 -2.41 -0.50
C GLY A 34 -0.39 -2.59 0.47
N PHE A 35 -1.34 -3.49 0.19
CA PHE A 35 -2.44 -3.78 1.11
C PHE A 35 -1.95 -4.35 2.46
N VAL A 36 -0.93 -5.21 2.45
CA VAL A 36 -0.29 -5.69 3.68
C VAL A 36 0.33 -4.52 4.45
N THR A 37 1.09 -3.65 3.77
CA THR A 37 1.69 -2.47 4.38
C THR A 37 0.63 -1.55 5.00
N ALA A 38 -0.43 -1.25 4.25
CA ALA A 38 -1.53 -0.40 4.68
C ALA A 38 -2.19 -0.96 5.96
N ARG A 39 -2.53 -2.24 5.95
CA ARG A 39 -3.11 -2.93 7.11
C ARG A 39 -2.21 -2.85 8.33
N LEU A 40 -0.93 -3.18 8.19
CA LEU A 40 0.01 -3.18 9.32
C LEU A 40 0.27 -1.77 9.87
N LEU A 41 0.30 -0.74 9.01
CA LEU A 41 0.40 0.65 9.46
C LEU A 41 -0.86 1.08 10.21
N ALA A 42 -2.05 0.74 9.71
CA ALA A 42 -3.32 1.02 10.39
C ALA A 42 -3.42 0.31 11.75
N GLU A 43 -3.03 -0.97 11.84
CA GLU A 43 -2.94 -1.72 13.11
C GLU A 43 -1.98 -1.05 14.13
N ARG A 44 -0.98 -0.30 13.66
CA ARG A 44 -0.05 0.48 14.49
C ARG A 44 -0.58 1.88 14.83
N GLY A 45 -1.80 2.21 14.42
CA GLY A 45 -2.45 3.50 14.66
C GLY A 45 -2.01 4.62 13.72
N TRP A 46 -1.53 4.29 12.51
CA TRP A 46 -1.33 5.29 11.46
C TRP A 46 -2.69 5.65 10.82
N PRO A 47 -2.94 6.93 10.48
CA PRO A 47 -4.04 7.30 9.60
C PRO A 47 -3.67 6.93 8.16
N VAL A 48 -4.25 5.85 7.64
CA VAL A 48 -3.90 5.28 6.34
C VAL A 48 -5.05 5.40 5.35
N ARG A 49 -4.72 5.88 4.14
CA ARG A 49 -5.56 5.81 2.95
C ARG A 49 -4.96 4.82 1.97
N VAL A 50 -5.82 4.16 1.18
CA VAL A 50 -5.39 3.21 0.14
C VAL A 50 -6.02 3.58 -1.18
N ALA A 51 -5.18 3.79 -2.20
CA ALA A 51 -5.63 4.02 -3.57
C ALA A 51 -5.23 2.86 -4.49
N LEU A 52 -6.18 2.31 -5.25
CA LEU A 52 -5.94 1.17 -6.13
C LEU A 52 -5.99 1.56 -7.60
N LEU A 53 -4.96 1.19 -8.35
CA LEU A 53 -4.98 1.21 -9.81
C LEU A 53 -5.77 0.00 -10.32
N GLY A 54 -6.96 0.25 -10.85
CA GLY A 54 -7.92 -0.77 -11.26
C GLY A 54 -9.02 -0.98 -10.21
N SER A 55 -9.63 -2.16 -10.22
CA SER A 55 -10.74 -2.48 -9.31
C SER A 55 -10.37 -3.64 -8.39
N ARG A 56 -11.03 -3.72 -7.24
CA ARG A 56 -10.75 -4.74 -6.22
C ARG A 56 -11.16 -6.13 -6.71
N GLU A 57 -12.19 -6.17 -7.55
CA GLU A 57 -12.77 -7.36 -8.17
C GLU A 57 -11.84 -7.95 -9.24
N ALA A 58 -10.97 -7.12 -9.82
CA ALA A 58 -9.99 -7.56 -10.81
C ALA A 58 -8.74 -8.19 -10.18
N LEU A 59 -8.56 -8.07 -8.86
CA LEU A 59 -7.45 -8.70 -8.14
C LEU A 59 -7.60 -10.22 -8.12
N LYS A 60 -6.46 -10.91 -8.19
CA LYS A 60 -6.41 -12.38 -8.19
C LYS A 60 -5.33 -12.88 -7.24
N GLY A 61 -5.45 -14.15 -6.83
CA GLY A 61 -4.46 -14.85 -6.03
C GLY A 61 -4.12 -14.10 -4.74
N ASP A 62 -2.82 -14.05 -4.42
CA ASP A 62 -2.30 -13.44 -3.20
C ASP A 62 -2.72 -11.97 -3.04
N ALA A 63 -2.71 -11.20 -4.14
CA ALA A 63 -3.09 -9.79 -4.11
C ALA A 63 -4.56 -9.59 -3.67
N ALA A 64 -5.47 -10.45 -4.16
CA ALA A 64 -6.86 -10.44 -3.72
C ALA A 64 -6.99 -10.83 -2.24
N ALA A 65 -6.24 -11.83 -1.79
CA ALA A 65 -6.24 -12.28 -0.40
C ALA A 65 -5.75 -11.19 0.57
N ALA A 66 -4.70 -10.43 0.23
CA ALA A 66 -4.29 -9.30 1.06
C ALA A 66 -5.26 -8.12 0.98
N ALA A 67 -5.78 -7.82 -0.20
CA ALA A 67 -6.79 -6.78 -0.36
C ALA A 67 -8.01 -7.08 0.50
N ALA A 68 -8.47 -8.33 0.58
CA ALA A 68 -9.60 -8.74 1.41
C ALA A 68 -9.38 -8.52 2.92
N ARG A 69 -8.12 -8.48 3.38
CA ARG A 69 -7.77 -8.24 4.79
C ARG A 69 -7.72 -6.75 5.15
N TRP A 70 -7.79 -5.85 4.15
CA TRP A 70 -7.93 -4.42 4.38
C TRP A 70 -9.41 -4.08 4.62
N THR A 71 -9.71 -3.46 5.76
CA THR A 71 -11.08 -3.10 6.16
C THR A 71 -11.42 -1.63 5.93
N GLY A 72 -10.43 -0.78 5.63
CA GLY A 72 -10.65 0.62 5.32
C GLY A 72 -11.19 0.85 3.90
N ALA A 73 -11.52 2.10 3.60
CA ALA A 73 -11.90 2.51 2.25
C ALA A 73 -10.75 2.27 1.27
N VAL A 74 -11.11 1.95 0.02
CA VAL A 74 -10.18 1.88 -1.12
C VAL A 74 -10.69 2.86 -2.15
N GLU A 75 -9.90 3.88 -2.44
CA GLU A 75 -10.24 4.89 -3.45
C GLU A 75 -9.60 4.54 -4.80
N PRO A 76 -10.19 4.93 -5.94
CA PRO A 76 -9.55 4.76 -7.24
C PRO A 76 -8.25 5.58 -7.32
N LEU A 77 -7.19 5.00 -7.87
CA LEU A 77 -5.95 5.74 -8.10
C LEU A 77 -6.14 6.77 -9.21
N ALA A 78 -6.17 8.05 -8.84
CA ALA A 78 -6.23 9.19 -9.75
C ALA A 78 -5.26 10.30 -9.30
N PRO A 79 -4.79 11.18 -10.20
CA PRO A 79 -3.87 12.27 -9.84
C PRO A 79 -4.35 13.14 -8.66
N ALA A 80 -5.66 13.39 -8.57
CA ALA A 80 -6.26 14.16 -7.49
C ALA A 80 -6.03 13.55 -6.09
N VAL A 81 -5.94 12.22 -5.99
CA VAL A 81 -5.75 11.52 -4.71
C VAL A 81 -4.36 11.78 -4.12
N ILE A 82 -3.38 12.08 -4.98
CA ILE A 82 -1.98 12.30 -4.59
C ILE A 82 -1.75 13.73 -4.12
N ALA A 83 -2.56 14.69 -4.57
CA ALA A 83 -2.38 16.12 -4.29
C ALA A 83 -2.41 16.47 -2.78
N ASP A 84 -3.09 15.66 -1.96
CA ASP A 84 -3.25 15.89 -0.52
C ASP A 84 -2.46 14.90 0.38
N ALA A 85 -1.48 14.15 -0.18
CA ALA A 85 -0.80 13.07 0.55
C ALA A 85 0.64 13.42 0.98
N GLY A 86 0.94 13.25 2.28
CA GLY A 86 2.24 13.57 2.89
C GLY A 86 3.36 12.53 2.72
N LEU A 87 3.09 11.35 2.15
CA LEU A 87 4.12 10.36 1.82
C LEU A 87 3.64 9.41 0.70
N VAL A 88 4.39 9.37 -0.40
CA VAL A 88 4.13 8.51 -1.58
C VAL A 88 5.31 7.57 -1.77
N ARG A 89 5.11 6.26 -1.63
CA ARG A 89 6.05 5.27 -2.20
C ARG A 89 5.36 3.96 -2.56
N LEU A 90 5.25 3.70 -3.86
CA LEU A 90 5.37 2.36 -4.45
C LEU A 90 6.59 2.38 -5.37
N SER A 91 7.58 1.55 -5.11
CA SER A 91 8.60 1.25 -6.11
C SER A 91 8.97 -0.22 -6.04
N ALA A 92 8.60 -0.96 -7.07
CA ALA A 92 9.43 -2.04 -7.56
C ALA A 92 9.37 -1.99 -9.09
N TYR A 93 9.98 -0.95 -9.67
CA TYR A 93 10.75 -1.14 -10.90
C TYR A 93 12.16 -1.49 -10.42
N ARG A 94 12.61 -2.71 -10.74
CA ARG A 94 14.03 -3.07 -10.65
C ARG A 94 14.74 -2.24 -11.71
N GLU A 95 15.58 -1.30 -11.31
CA GLU A 95 16.80 -1.07 -12.09
C GLU A 95 17.87 -1.99 -11.51
N SER A 96 18.11 -3.08 -12.23
CA SER A 96 19.37 -3.81 -12.16
C SER A 96 20.47 -2.89 -12.69
N ILE A 97 21.26 -2.35 -11.77
CA ILE A 97 22.64 -1.94 -12.03
C ILE A 97 23.53 -2.83 -11.14
N PHE A 98 23.93 -3.95 -11.71
CA PHE A 98 25.26 -4.56 -11.63
C PHE A 98 25.45 -5.37 -12.91
#